data_AF-A0AA41JIA6-F1
#
_entry.id   AF-A0AA41JIA6-F1
#
_cell.length_a   1.000
_cell.length_b   1.000
_cell.length_c   1.000
_cell.angle_alpha   90.00
_cell.angle_beta   90.00
_cell.angle_gamma   90.00
#
_symmetry.space_group_name_H-M   'P 1'
#
loop_
_entity.id
_entity.type
_entity.pdbx_description
1 polymer ?
#
loop_
_entity_poly.entity_id
_entity_poly.type
_entity_poly.pdbx_seq_one_letter_code
_entity_poly.pdbx_strand_id
1 'polypeptide(L)'
;MEERGWEVFASEDDEPDKDSEVFFNPEMRLNRDVSEVAGRVFRQKIDVEDFRVCDALSASGIRGFRYSDYADTLHLNDINPEAVRRLNKGLRSNDIEAETFNQDANTHLSKHRNFYNFIDVDPFGSITRFLDSTARAANHQSFVGLTATDNGPVSGSYPKVCRRRYGSKPLRNSLMHETGLRIYIKEVFQNFARFDKCFDPKICFQHRHYSRLMGRVTESKSRCNKNLENIGYMTFCYDCRWRRLERKSQCEHCSSSNVAHAGPLWTGSIGDQRFISDMIDEIPGDWNEALKLLEKLNDEVQVKTPFYDIHKMASEVDVQAPKTSDTVDRLEEKGYIVSETHFEPTGVRTDAPFEEVRNVIKSESTS
;
A
#
# COMPACT_ATOMS: atom_id res chain seq x y z
N MET A 1 19.27 10.01 -17.42
CA MET A 1 19.30 8.93 -16.41
C MET A 1 18.72 7.67 -17.04
N GLU A 2 18.88 6.51 -16.41
CA GLU A 2 18.30 5.25 -16.91
C GLU A 2 17.71 4.46 -15.74
N GLU A 3 16.54 3.82 -15.94
CA GLU A 3 15.99 2.83 -15.01
C GLU A 3 15.38 1.67 -15.80
N ARG A 4 15.81 0.44 -15.49
CA ARG A 4 15.28 -0.80 -16.10
C ARG A 4 15.29 -0.76 -17.64
N GLY A 5 16.33 -0.16 -18.24
CA GLY A 5 16.46 -0.04 -19.69
C GLY A 5 15.76 1.18 -20.31
N TRP A 6 15.04 1.97 -19.52
CA TRP A 6 14.35 3.18 -20.01
C TRP A 6 15.19 4.43 -19.79
N GLU A 7 15.43 5.18 -20.88
CA GLU A 7 16.03 6.50 -20.80
C GLU A 7 15.06 7.52 -20.20
N VAL A 8 15.50 8.22 -19.15
CA VAL A 8 14.72 9.23 -18.43
C VAL A 8 15.40 10.59 -18.52
N PHE A 9 14.62 11.60 -18.89
CA PHE A 9 15.04 13.00 -18.94
C PHE A 9 14.41 13.76 -17.78
N ALA A 10 15.15 13.96 -16.69
CA ALA A 10 14.72 14.71 -15.52
C ALA A 10 15.93 15.42 -14.88
N SER A 11 15.71 16.37 -13.98
CA SER A 11 16.79 16.90 -13.15
C SER A 11 17.08 15.91 -12.04
N GLU A 12 18.38 15.67 -11.76
CA GLU A 12 18.82 14.97 -10.56
C GLU A 12 18.72 15.96 -9.39
N ASP A 13 17.54 16.14 -8.82
CA ASP A 13 17.37 16.91 -7.59
C ASP A 13 17.25 15.95 -6.40
N ASP A 14 18.15 16.12 -5.41
CA ASP A 14 18.26 15.26 -4.21
C ASP A 14 17.05 15.39 -3.25
N GLU A 15 16.25 16.46 -3.35
CA GLU A 15 15.01 16.63 -2.59
C GLU A 15 13.86 17.17 -3.47
N PRO A 16 12.62 16.67 -3.29
CA PRO A 16 11.46 17.18 -4.01
C PRO A 16 11.10 18.59 -3.51
N ASP A 17 11.63 19.62 -4.16
CA ASP A 17 11.01 20.94 -4.08
C ASP A 17 9.74 20.95 -4.94
N LYS A 18 8.68 21.59 -4.46
CA LYS A 18 7.44 21.76 -5.26
C LYS A 18 7.68 22.59 -6.52
N ASP A 19 8.78 23.32 -6.55
CA ASP A 19 9.20 24.20 -7.63
C ASP A 19 10.30 23.59 -8.52
N SER A 20 10.67 22.30 -8.34
CA SER A 20 11.67 21.65 -9.19
C SER A 20 11.15 21.38 -10.60
N GLU A 21 12.03 21.51 -11.60
CA GLU A 21 11.63 21.62 -13.01
C GLU A 21 10.99 20.34 -13.56
N VAL A 22 11.46 19.13 -13.20
CA VAL A 22 10.84 17.80 -13.46
C VAL A 22 11.44 16.76 -12.52
N PHE A 23 10.61 16.05 -11.76
CA PHE A 23 11.07 15.13 -10.71
C PHE A 23 11.35 13.70 -11.18
N PHE A 24 12.45 13.12 -10.69
CA PHE A 24 12.73 11.68 -10.71
C PHE A 24 13.42 11.27 -9.40
N ASN A 25 12.88 10.26 -8.72
CA ASN A 25 13.48 9.74 -7.49
C ASN A 25 13.91 8.27 -7.65
N PRO A 26 15.24 7.98 -7.60
CA PRO A 26 15.77 6.62 -7.62
C PRO A 26 15.24 5.74 -6.47
N GLU A 27 15.00 6.31 -5.28
CA GLU A 27 14.50 5.57 -4.10
C GLU A 27 13.08 5.01 -4.28
N MET A 28 12.35 5.49 -5.31
CA MET A 28 11.02 4.99 -5.68
C MET A 28 11.07 3.82 -6.67
N ARG A 29 12.26 3.31 -7.04
CA ARG A 29 12.41 2.16 -7.96
C ARG A 29 11.62 0.95 -7.50
N LEU A 30 11.71 0.57 -6.22
CA LEU A 30 10.96 -0.55 -5.65
C LEU A 30 9.44 -0.38 -5.80
N ASN A 31 8.93 0.85 -5.64
CA ASN A 31 7.52 1.14 -5.84
C ASN A 31 7.11 0.93 -7.30
N ARG A 32 7.92 1.39 -8.24
CA ARG A 32 7.69 1.24 -9.69
C ARG A 32 7.80 -0.23 -10.12
N ASP A 33 8.78 -0.97 -9.60
CA ASP A 33 8.94 -2.42 -9.81
C ASP A 33 7.68 -3.19 -9.41
N VAL A 34 7.20 -2.99 -8.18
CA VAL A 34 5.96 -3.65 -7.70
C VAL A 34 4.74 -3.24 -8.54
N SER A 35 4.68 -1.97 -8.96
CA SER A 35 3.54 -1.45 -9.73
C SER A 35 3.47 -2.04 -11.14
N GLU A 36 4.62 -2.17 -11.80
CA GLU A 36 4.71 -2.77 -13.13
C GLU A 36 4.28 -4.23 -13.12
N VAL A 37 4.81 -5.03 -12.19
CA VAL A 37 4.47 -6.45 -12.06
C VAL A 37 2.99 -6.62 -11.74
N ALA A 38 2.44 -5.80 -10.82
CA ALA A 38 1.02 -5.87 -10.47
C ALA A 38 0.12 -5.52 -11.67
N GLY A 39 0.49 -4.52 -12.47
CA GLY A 39 -0.22 -4.15 -13.70
C GLY A 39 -0.19 -5.28 -14.73
N ARG A 40 0.98 -5.89 -14.95
CA ARG A 40 1.17 -7.04 -15.87
C ARG A 40 0.32 -8.25 -15.45
N VAL A 41 0.38 -8.65 -14.18
CA VAL A 41 -0.44 -9.74 -13.64
C VAL A 41 -1.94 -9.45 -13.79
N PHE A 42 -2.35 -8.21 -13.54
CA PHE A 42 -3.76 -7.85 -13.72
C PHE A 42 -4.21 -7.91 -15.18
N ARG A 43 -3.38 -7.44 -16.13
CA ARG A 43 -3.63 -7.52 -17.57
C ARG A 43 -3.88 -8.96 -18.03
N GLN A 44 -3.11 -9.92 -17.52
CA GLN A 44 -3.25 -11.34 -17.84
C GLN A 44 -4.54 -11.97 -17.29
N LYS A 45 -5.12 -11.37 -16.24
CA LYS A 45 -6.33 -11.88 -15.57
C LYS A 45 -7.64 -11.30 -16.09
N ILE A 46 -7.59 -10.32 -16.99
CA ILE A 46 -8.78 -9.74 -17.60
C ILE A 46 -8.78 -9.93 -19.11
N ASP A 47 -9.95 -10.24 -19.65
CA ASP A 47 -10.16 -10.40 -21.08
C ASP A 47 -10.72 -9.09 -21.64
N VAL A 48 -9.82 -8.25 -22.16
CA VAL A 48 -10.14 -6.99 -22.84
C VAL A 48 -9.26 -6.86 -24.09
N GLU A 49 -9.87 -6.38 -25.18
CA GLU A 49 -9.17 -6.14 -26.44
C GLU A 49 -8.23 -4.93 -26.36
N ASP A 50 -8.63 -3.89 -25.64
CA ASP A 50 -7.88 -2.64 -25.48
C ASP A 50 -7.69 -2.33 -23.98
N PHE A 51 -6.51 -2.66 -23.47
CA PHE A 51 -6.08 -2.38 -22.11
C PHE A 51 -5.55 -0.96 -21.97
N ARG A 52 -6.43 -0.07 -21.50
CA ARG A 52 -6.17 1.36 -21.35
C ARG A 52 -5.50 1.67 -20.02
N VAL A 53 -4.29 2.23 -20.08
CA VAL A 53 -3.47 2.59 -18.92
C VAL A 53 -3.33 4.11 -18.80
N CYS A 54 -3.45 4.63 -17.58
CA CYS A 54 -3.23 6.03 -17.25
C CYS A 54 -2.18 6.18 -16.16
N ASP A 55 -1.12 6.90 -16.46
CA ASP A 55 -0.23 7.50 -15.47
C ASP A 55 -0.63 8.97 -15.29
N ALA A 56 -1.34 9.27 -14.20
CA ALA A 56 -2.04 10.54 -14.05
C ALA A 56 -1.13 11.72 -13.65
N LEU A 57 0.04 11.41 -13.10
CA LEU A 57 1.02 12.35 -12.52
C LEU A 57 2.43 11.92 -12.95
N SER A 58 2.69 11.98 -14.25
CA SER A 58 3.81 11.29 -14.88
C SER A 58 5.19 11.82 -14.54
N ALA A 59 5.33 13.11 -14.21
CA ALA A 59 6.61 13.78 -14.04
C ALA A 59 7.58 13.46 -15.19
N SER A 60 8.63 12.67 -14.94
CA SER A 60 9.60 12.26 -15.97
C SER A 60 9.08 11.22 -16.97
N GLY A 61 7.93 10.59 -16.70
CA GLY A 61 7.30 9.57 -17.54
C GLY A 61 7.71 8.12 -17.21
N ILE A 62 8.65 7.90 -16.29
CA ILE A 62 9.23 6.56 -16.06
C ILE A 62 8.20 5.48 -15.71
N ARG A 63 7.14 5.80 -14.96
CA ARG A 63 6.05 4.84 -14.67
C ARG A 63 5.33 4.45 -15.96
N GLY A 64 4.88 5.46 -16.70
CA GLY A 64 4.30 5.30 -18.02
C GLY A 64 5.13 4.44 -18.96
N PHE A 65 6.43 4.71 -19.06
CA PHE A 65 7.33 3.97 -19.95
C PHE A 65 7.35 2.49 -19.61
N ARG A 66 7.46 2.17 -18.33
CA ARG A 66 7.41 0.79 -17.82
C ARG A 66 6.07 0.09 -18.04
N TYR A 67 4.99 0.85 -18.18
CA TYR A 67 3.65 0.30 -18.43
C TYR A 67 3.39 0.08 -19.93
N SER A 68 4.22 0.64 -20.81
CA SER A 68 4.05 0.53 -22.27
C SER A 68 4.12 -0.91 -22.77
N ASP A 69 4.88 -1.78 -22.10
CA ASP A 69 5.05 -3.20 -22.45
C ASP A 69 3.74 -4.00 -22.50
N TYR A 70 2.70 -3.56 -21.78
CA TYR A 70 1.43 -4.28 -21.66
C TYR A 70 0.19 -3.38 -21.85
N ALA A 71 0.40 -2.11 -22.22
CA ALA A 71 -0.67 -1.17 -22.51
C ALA A 71 -0.99 -1.21 -24.01
N ASP A 72 -2.26 -1.41 -24.35
CA ASP A 72 -2.74 -1.24 -25.73
C ASP A 72 -2.97 0.25 -26.03
N THR A 73 -3.43 1.00 -25.02
CA THR A 73 -3.56 2.46 -25.04
C THR A 73 -2.89 3.04 -23.80
N LEU A 74 -1.91 3.94 -23.99
CA LEU A 74 -1.15 4.55 -22.89
C LEU A 74 -1.37 6.08 -22.84
N HIS A 75 -1.92 6.56 -21.72
CA HIS A 75 -2.12 7.99 -21.46
C HIS A 75 -1.18 8.45 -20.34
N LEU A 76 -0.37 9.46 -20.64
CA LEU A 76 0.57 10.06 -19.70
C LEU A 76 0.21 11.53 -19.47
N ASN A 77 0.00 11.93 -18.22
CA ASN A 77 -0.48 13.27 -17.89
C ASN A 77 0.41 13.94 -16.84
N ASP A 78 0.73 15.21 -17.05
CA ASP A 78 1.32 16.05 -16.00
C ASP A 78 0.83 17.51 -16.11
N ILE A 79 0.69 18.20 -14.97
CA ILE A 79 0.29 19.62 -14.95
C ILE A 79 1.45 20.54 -15.35
N ASN A 80 2.69 20.13 -15.11
CA ASN A 80 3.87 20.91 -15.43
C ASN A 80 4.22 20.78 -16.93
N PRO A 81 4.17 21.86 -17.72
CA PRO A 81 4.48 21.80 -19.14
C PRO A 81 5.94 21.39 -19.42
N GLU A 82 6.89 21.66 -18.51
CA GLU A 82 8.27 21.18 -18.66
C GLU A 82 8.37 19.66 -18.46
N ALA A 83 7.65 19.11 -17.49
CA ALA A 83 7.48 17.66 -17.36
C ALA A 83 6.91 17.07 -18.64
N VAL A 84 5.92 17.75 -19.23
CA VAL A 84 5.34 17.34 -20.52
C VAL A 84 6.33 17.42 -21.69
N ARG A 85 7.28 18.36 -21.69
CA ARG A 85 8.35 18.38 -22.69
C ARG A 85 9.34 17.24 -22.48
N ARG A 86 9.74 16.98 -21.24
CA ARG A 86 10.74 15.95 -20.92
C ARG A 86 10.22 14.53 -21.12
N LEU A 87 8.97 14.22 -20.72
CA LEU A 87 8.41 12.89 -21.01
C LEU A 87 8.30 12.66 -22.52
N ASN A 88 7.91 13.67 -23.32
CA ASN A 88 7.82 13.53 -24.78
C ASN A 88 9.18 13.26 -25.42
N LYS A 89 10.26 13.77 -24.83
CA LYS A 89 11.62 13.41 -25.23
C LYS A 89 11.93 11.96 -24.85
N GLY A 90 11.56 11.52 -23.66
CA GLY A 90 11.68 10.14 -23.21
C GLY A 90 10.94 9.16 -24.11
N LEU A 91 9.69 9.44 -24.48
CA LEU A 91 8.91 8.62 -25.41
C LEU A 91 9.63 8.41 -26.75
N ARG A 92 10.22 9.47 -27.31
CA ARG A 92 10.98 9.39 -28.58
C ARG A 92 12.28 8.60 -28.46
N SER A 93 13.01 8.79 -27.35
CA SER A 93 14.26 8.07 -27.08
C SER A 93 14.04 6.56 -26.92
N ASN A 94 12.90 6.19 -26.33
CA ASN A 94 12.56 4.81 -25.99
C ASN A 94 11.65 4.13 -27.02
N ASP A 95 11.28 4.81 -28.11
CA ASP A 95 10.37 4.31 -29.16
C ASP A 95 9.00 3.84 -28.61
N ILE A 96 8.41 4.64 -27.71
CA ILE A 96 7.14 4.34 -27.05
C ILE A 96 6.00 5.17 -27.66
N GLU A 97 4.95 4.51 -28.10
CA GLU A 97 3.70 5.16 -28.50
C GLU A 97 2.80 5.45 -27.29
N ALA A 98 2.47 6.73 -27.06
CA ALA A 98 1.59 7.16 -25.98
C ALA A 98 0.93 8.50 -26.30
N GLU A 99 -0.25 8.74 -25.74
CA GLU A 99 -0.90 10.05 -25.75
C GLU A 99 -0.46 10.86 -24.52
N THR A 100 0.07 12.06 -24.74
CA THR A 100 0.52 12.94 -23.66
C THR A 100 -0.44 14.11 -23.44
N PHE A 101 -0.68 14.43 -22.17
CA PHE A 101 -1.61 15.49 -21.77
C PHE A 101 -0.94 16.45 -20.79
N ASN A 102 -1.13 17.75 -21.02
CA ASN A 102 -0.76 18.79 -20.06
C ASN A 102 -2.00 19.30 -19.32
N GLN A 103 -2.48 18.54 -18.32
CA GLN A 103 -3.70 18.87 -17.58
C GLN A 103 -3.52 18.61 -16.08
N ASP A 104 -4.30 19.32 -15.27
CA ASP A 104 -4.55 18.89 -13.89
C ASP A 104 -5.12 17.47 -13.88
N ALA A 105 -4.57 16.60 -13.03
CA ALA A 105 -4.92 15.18 -13.00
C ALA A 105 -6.40 14.94 -12.70
N ASN A 106 -7.04 15.75 -11.84
CA ASN A 106 -8.47 15.61 -11.56
C ASN A 106 -9.31 15.95 -12.80
N THR A 107 -8.89 16.96 -13.56
CA THR A 107 -9.52 17.33 -14.83
C THR A 107 -9.37 16.23 -15.86
N HIS A 108 -8.16 15.70 -16.04
CA HIS A 108 -7.86 14.62 -16.97
C HIS A 108 -8.69 13.36 -16.65
N LEU A 109 -8.62 12.87 -15.40
CA LEU A 109 -9.35 11.68 -14.97
C LEU A 109 -10.87 11.88 -15.07
N SER A 110 -11.40 13.06 -14.73
CA SER A 110 -12.85 13.32 -14.80
C SER A 110 -13.39 13.40 -16.22
N LYS A 111 -12.57 13.73 -17.22
CA LYS A 111 -12.95 13.70 -18.65
C LYS A 111 -13.05 12.25 -19.16
N HIS A 112 -12.23 11.35 -18.63
CA HIS A 112 -12.14 9.94 -19.06
C HIS A 112 -12.97 9.02 -18.14
N ARG A 113 -14.27 9.29 -18.03
CA ARG A 113 -15.17 8.54 -17.12
C ARG A 113 -15.30 7.08 -17.55
N ASN A 114 -15.18 6.15 -16.60
CA ASN A 114 -15.29 4.70 -16.82
C ASN A 114 -14.45 4.21 -18.01
N PHE A 115 -13.24 4.74 -18.17
CA PHE A 115 -12.43 4.53 -19.37
C PHE A 115 -11.27 3.56 -19.12
N TYR A 116 -10.49 3.76 -18.06
CA TYR A 116 -9.20 3.07 -17.89
C TYR A 116 -9.32 1.69 -17.24
N ASN A 117 -8.49 0.74 -17.67
CA ASN A 117 -8.29 -0.56 -17.05
C ASN A 117 -7.19 -0.54 -16.00
N PHE A 118 -6.19 0.34 -16.13
CA PHE A 118 -5.21 0.59 -15.07
C PHE A 118 -5.02 2.10 -14.89
N ILE A 119 -5.12 2.56 -13.64
CA ILE A 119 -4.85 3.96 -13.28
C ILE A 119 -3.81 3.99 -12.18
N ASP A 120 -2.73 4.72 -12.39
CA ASP A 120 -1.72 5.01 -11.38
C ASP A 120 -1.73 6.50 -11.01
N VAL A 121 -1.73 6.76 -9.70
CA VAL A 121 -1.76 8.10 -9.12
C VAL A 121 -0.70 8.17 -8.02
N ASP A 122 0.41 8.83 -8.33
CA ASP A 122 1.61 8.93 -7.47
C ASP A 122 1.93 10.39 -7.08
N PRO A 123 1.08 11.05 -6.26
CA PRO A 123 1.27 12.44 -5.88
C PRO A 123 2.33 12.62 -4.81
N PHE A 124 2.87 13.84 -4.72
CA PHE A 124 3.51 14.30 -3.50
C PHE A 124 2.49 14.52 -2.37
N GLY A 125 2.65 13.76 -1.30
CA GLY A 125 1.86 13.86 -0.09
C GLY A 125 0.63 12.97 -0.13
N SER A 126 -0.56 13.58 -0.08
CA SER A 126 -1.82 12.87 0.15
C SER A 126 -2.55 12.51 -1.14
N ILE A 127 -3.04 11.27 -1.21
CA ILE A 127 -3.91 10.78 -2.29
C ILE A 127 -5.33 11.34 -2.26
N THR A 128 -5.78 11.90 -1.12
CA THR A 128 -7.19 12.29 -0.88
C THR A 128 -7.78 13.21 -1.95
N ARG A 129 -6.95 14.08 -2.56
CA ARG A 129 -7.38 15.05 -3.58
C ARG A 129 -7.69 14.43 -4.93
N PHE A 130 -7.29 13.18 -5.16
CA PHE A 130 -7.41 12.49 -6.45
C PHE A 130 -8.39 11.31 -6.42
N LEU A 131 -8.89 10.92 -5.23
CA LEU A 131 -9.72 9.72 -5.09
C LEU A 131 -11.03 9.81 -5.90
N ASP A 132 -11.75 10.93 -5.81
CA ASP A 132 -13.03 11.11 -6.51
C ASP A 132 -12.89 11.01 -8.04
N SER A 133 -11.85 11.65 -8.60
CA SER A 133 -11.61 11.64 -10.04
C SER A 133 -11.11 10.27 -10.52
N THR A 134 -10.25 9.61 -9.74
CA THR A 134 -9.81 8.23 -9.97
C THR A 134 -11.01 7.27 -9.97
N ALA A 135 -11.90 7.39 -8.99
CA ALA A 135 -13.12 6.58 -8.90
C ALA A 135 -14.06 6.83 -10.09
N ARG A 136 -14.16 8.06 -10.61
CA ARG A 136 -14.93 8.36 -11.84
C ARG A 136 -14.30 7.77 -13.09
N ALA A 137 -12.97 7.76 -13.16
CA ALA A 137 -12.22 7.29 -14.33
C ALA A 137 -12.15 5.76 -14.43
N ALA A 138 -12.10 5.07 -13.29
CA ALA A 138 -12.09 3.62 -13.22
C ALA A 138 -13.37 3.03 -13.82
N ASN A 139 -13.29 1.94 -14.59
CA ASN A 139 -14.40 1.14 -15.08
C ASN A 139 -14.66 -0.09 -14.17
N HIS A 140 -15.49 -1.04 -14.63
CA HIS A 140 -15.90 -2.22 -13.87
C HIS A 140 -14.84 -3.35 -13.82
N GLN A 141 -13.75 -3.22 -14.59
CA GLN A 141 -12.59 -4.10 -14.67
C GLN A 141 -11.28 -3.30 -14.52
N SER A 142 -11.27 -2.29 -13.64
CA SER A 142 -10.04 -1.53 -13.40
C SER A 142 -9.17 -2.14 -12.31
N PHE A 143 -7.89 -1.82 -12.41
CA PHE A 143 -6.92 -1.86 -11.34
C PHE A 143 -6.48 -0.43 -11.04
N VAL A 144 -6.30 -0.12 -9.77
CA VAL A 144 -5.92 1.23 -9.33
C VAL A 144 -4.70 1.11 -8.43
N GLY A 145 -3.65 1.87 -8.76
CA GLY A 145 -2.47 2.08 -7.94
C GLY A 145 -2.46 3.50 -7.38
N LEU A 146 -2.26 3.62 -6.07
CA LEU A 146 -2.22 4.88 -5.33
C LEU A 146 -1.00 4.90 -4.42
N THR A 147 -0.21 5.97 -4.46
CA THR A 147 0.90 6.17 -3.50
C THR A 147 0.63 7.36 -2.59
N ALA A 148 0.73 7.16 -1.28
CA ALA A 148 0.72 8.24 -0.31
C ALA A 148 2.11 8.40 0.31
N THR A 149 2.61 9.63 0.40
CA THR A 149 3.86 9.96 1.11
C THR A 149 3.62 10.79 2.37
N ASP A 150 2.37 11.18 2.66
CA ASP A 150 2.00 11.92 3.89
C ASP A 150 1.77 11.02 5.11
N ASN A 151 2.76 10.21 5.47
CA ASN A 151 2.64 9.22 6.56
C ASN A 151 2.56 9.84 7.97
N GLY A 152 3.10 11.04 8.19
CA GLY A 152 3.09 11.71 9.49
C GLY A 152 1.71 11.82 10.15
N PRO A 153 0.66 12.31 9.45
CA PRO A 153 -0.72 12.27 9.91
C PRO A 153 -1.19 10.88 10.36
N VAL A 154 -1.12 9.86 9.50
CA VAL A 154 -1.73 8.55 9.75
C VAL A 154 -0.96 7.71 10.77
N SER A 155 0.35 7.93 10.93
CA SER A 155 1.18 7.37 12.01
C SER A 155 1.02 8.12 13.36
N GLY A 156 0.17 9.15 13.41
CA GLY A 156 -0.17 9.83 14.66
C GLY A 156 0.76 10.97 15.08
N SER A 157 1.72 11.40 14.25
CA SER A 157 2.49 12.63 14.49
C SER A 157 1.63 13.88 14.40
N TYR A 158 0.64 13.89 13.49
CA TYR A 158 -0.28 15.01 13.29
C TYR A 158 -1.74 14.57 13.35
N PRO A 159 -2.25 14.18 14.54
CA PRO A 159 -3.56 13.53 14.67
C PRO A 159 -4.74 14.42 14.26
N LYS A 160 -4.63 15.76 14.43
CA LYS A 160 -5.64 16.71 13.92
C LYS A 160 -5.69 16.72 12.38
N VAL A 161 -4.54 16.58 11.71
CA VAL A 161 -4.47 16.50 10.25
C VAL A 161 -5.06 15.18 9.76
N CYS A 162 -4.77 14.07 10.44
CA CYS A 162 -5.35 12.77 10.13
C CYS A 162 -6.87 12.79 10.21
N ARG A 163 -7.43 13.31 11.31
CA ARG A 163 -8.89 13.45 11.46
C ARG A 163 -9.51 14.33 10.36
N ARG A 164 -8.86 15.43 9.99
CA ARG A 164 -9.38 16.34 8.95
C ARG A 164 -9.34 15.72 7.56
N ARG A 165 -8.26 15.03 7.19
CA ARG A 165 -8.06 14.49 5.82
C ARG A 165 -8.73 13.14 5.61
N TYR A 166 -8.67 12.26 6.61
CA TYR A 166 -9.07 10.86 6.51
C TYR A 166 -10.28 10.51 7.37
N GLY A 167 -10.81 11.45 8.16
CA GLY A 167 -11.93 11.15 9.08
C GLY A 167 -11.61 10.09 10.14
N SER A 168 -10.32 9.80 10.38
CA SER A 168 -9.86 8.72 11.25
C SER A 168 -8.99 9.24 12.40
N LYS A 169 -9.08 8.57 13.54
CA LYS A 169 -8.15 8.75 14.67
C LYS A 169 -6.96 7.79 14.48
N PRO A 170 -5.72 8.29 14.38
CA PRO A 170 -4.53 7.43 14.34
C PRO A 170 -4.10 7.00 15.75
N LEU A 171 -3.17 6.06 15.83
CA LEU A 171 -2.44 5.71 17.05
C LEU A 171 -0.94 5.87 16.81
N ARG A 172 -0.23 6.43 17.80
CA ARG A 172 1.23 6.52 17.82
C ARG A 172 1.76 5.49 18.82
N ASN A 173 2.05 4.29 18.32
CA ASN A 173 2.59 3.15 19.05
C ASN A 173 3.38 2.26 18.08
N SER A 174 3.77 1.05 18.49
CA SER A 174 4.48 0.10 17.61
C SER A 174 3.69 -0.28 16.35
N LEU A 175 2.36 -0.21 16.37
CA LEU A 175 1.49 -0.55 15.24
C LEU A 175 1.14 0.67 14.35
N MET A 176 1.81 1.81 14.53
CA MET A 176 1.41 3.06 13.86
C MET A 176 1.46 2.98 12.33
N HIS A 177 2.39 2.18 11.78
CA HIS A 177 2.55 1.99 10.34
C HIS A 177 1.42 1.13 9.75
N GLU A 178 1.11 -0.01 10.37
CA GLU A 178 -0.04 -0.83 9.98
C GLU A 178 -1.37 -0.07 10.17
N THR A 179 -1.52 0.65 11.28
CA THR A 179 -2.67 1.52 11.54
C THR A 179 -2.83 2.55 10.43
N GLY A 180 -1.72 3.17 10.01
CA GLY A 180 -1.72 4.16 8.96
C GLY A 180 -2.12 3.61 7.61
N LEU A 181 -1.55 2.45 7.20
CA LEU A 181 -1.92 1.78 5.96
C LEU A 181 -3.41 1.42 5.94
N ARG A 182 -3.94 0.89 7.05
CA ARG A 182 -5.37 0.56 7.18
C ARG A 182 -6.28 1.80 7.12
N ILE A 183 -5.82 2.96 7.57
CA ILE A 183 -6.55 4.23 7.39
C ILE A 183 -6.60 4.63 5.91
N TYR A 184 -5.50 4.50 5.17
CA TYR A 184 -5.48 4.77 3.73
C TYR A 184 -6.41 3.82 2.97
N ILE A 185 -6.34 2.51 3.21
CA ILE A 185 -7.20 1.52 2.53
C ILE A 185 -8.67 1.87 2.77
N LYS A 186 -9.03 2.19 4.02
CA LYS A 186 -10.39 2.63 4.38
C LYS A 186 -10.81 3.85 3.58
N GLU A 187 -9.94 4.86 3.47
CA GLU A 187 -10.26 6.08 2.73
C GLU A 187 -10.49 5.80 1.24
N VAL A 188 -9.63 4.99 0.61
CA VAL A 188 -9.80 4.58 -0.80
C VAL A 188 -11.11 3.83 -0.97
N PHE A 189 -11.35 2.80 -0.17
CA PHE A 189 -12.58 2.01 -0.23
C PHE A 189 -13.83 2.86 -0.04
N GLN A 190 -13.90 3.67 1.01
CA GLN A 190 -15.07 4.53 1.28
C GLN A 190 -15.31 5.56 0.18
N ASN A 191 -14.24 6.10 -0.42
CA ASN A 191 -14.38 7.05 -1.51
C ASN A 191 -15.00 6.37 -2.74
N PHE A 192 -14.46 5.24 -3.16
CA PHE A 192 -14.94 4.49 -4.32
C PHE A 192 -16.37 3.97 -4.12
N ALA A 193 -16.73 3.56 -2.89
CA ALA A 193 -18.06 3.09 -2.55
C ALA A 193 -19.16 4.15 -2.79
N ARG A 194 -18.85 5.45 -2.73
CA ARG A 194 -19.78 6.55 -3.06
C ARG A 194 -20.20 6.55 -4.54
N PHE A 195 -19.41 5.89 -5.39
CA PHE A 195 -19.66 5.72 -6.82
C PHE A 195 -20.13 4.30 -7.17
N ASP A 196 -20.62 3.52 -6.18
CA ASP A 196 -21.00 2.11 -6.32
C ASP A 196 -19.85 1.20 -6.81
N LYS A 197 -18.60 1.64 -6.60
CA LYS A 197 -17.38 0.91 -6.97
C LYS A 197 -16.70 0.34 -5.73
N CYS A 198 -16.44 -0.96 -5.74
CA CYS A 198 -15.77 -1.66 -4.67
C CYS A 198 -14.29 -1.77 -5.00
N PHE A 199 -13.45 -1.09 -4.22
CA PHE A 199 -12.00 -1.30 -4.20
C PHE A 199 -11.68 -2.54 -3.37
N ASP A 200 -11.04 -3.52 -3.99
CA ASP A 200 -10.61 -4.80 -3.41
C ASP A 200 -9.08 -4.82 -3.34
N PRO A 201 -8.46 -4.62 -2.15
CA PRO A 201 -7.02 -4.58 -1.99
C PRO A 201 -6.34 -5.86 -2.50
N LYS A 202 -5.33 -5.71 -3.36
CA LYS A 202 -4.53 -6.84 -3.89
C LYS A 202 -3.11 -6.84 -3.36
N ILE A 203 -2.50 -5.67 -3.25
CA ILE A 203 -1.22 -5.51 -2.58
C ILE A 203 -1.13 -4.10 -2.01
N CYS A 204 -1.11 -4.00 -0.68
CA CYS A 204 -0.92 -2.73 0.02
C CYS A 204 0.20 -2.88 1.03
N PHE A 205 1.15 -1.96 1.02
CA PHE A 205 2.32 -2.00 1.91
C PHE A 205 2.82 -0.59 2.23
N GLN A 206 3.57 -0.46 3.32
CA GLN A 206 4.36 0.72 3.60
C GLN A 206 5.84 0.40 3.40
N HIS A 207 6.57 1.22 2.66
CA HIS A 207 8.01 1.08 2.54
C HIS A 207 8.68 2.43 2.78
N ARG A 208 9.52 2.49 3.82
CA ARG A 208 10.20 3.71 4.27
C ARG A 208 9.21 4.89 4.39
N HIS A 209 9.28 5.84 3.47
CA HIS A 209 8.55 7.11 3.50
C HIS A 209 7.25 7.12 2.67
N TYR A 210 6.87 6.02 2.04
CA TYR A 210 5.63 5.93 1.25
C TYR A 210 4.77 4.72 1.63
N SER A 211 3.48 4.82 1.34
CA SER A 211 2.52 3.72 1.37
C SER A 211 1.97 3.51 -0.04
N ARG A 212 2.02 2.28 -0.53
CA ARG A 212 1.48 1.89 -1.83
C ARG A 212 0.20 1.09 -1.62
N LEU A 213 -0.85 1.45 -2.34
CA LEU A 213 -2.14 0.78 -2.32
C LEU A 213 -2.50 0.38 -3.75
N MET A 214 -2.59 -0.92 -4.02
CA MET A 214 -3.02 -1.42 -5.32
C MET A 214 -4.16 -2.42 -5.15
N GLY A 215 -5.21 -2.24 -5.95
CA GLY A 215 -6.41 -3.04 -5.81
C GLY A 215 -7.29 -3.04 -7.05
N ARG A 216 -8.09 -4.09 -7.16
CA ARG A 216 -9.10 -4.23 -8.22
C ARG A 216 -10.32 -3.40 -7.88
N VAL A 217 -10.88 -2.72 -8.87
CA VAL A 217 -12.14 -2.01 -8.78
C VAL A 217 -13.21 -2.82 -9.49
N THR A 218 -14.34 -2.99 -8.83
CA THR A 218 -15.52 -3.66 -9.41
C THR A 218 -16.75 -2.79 -9.20
N GLU A 219 -17.56 -2.58 -10.23
CA GLU A 219 -18.82 -1.84 -10.10
C GLU A 219 -19.91 -2.78 -9.55
N SER A 220 -20.14 -2.73 -8.24
CA SER A 220 -21.03 -3.67 -7.56
C SER A 220 -21.48 -3.16 -6.19
N LYS A 221 -22.72 -2.69 -6.12
CA LYS A 221 -23.41 -2.29 -4.88
C LYS A 221 -23.37 -3.37 -3.80
N SER A 222 -23.63 -4.62 -4.19
CA SER A 222 -23.63 -5.74 -3.24
C SER A 222 -22.24 -5.99 -2.65
N ARG A 223 -21.17 -5.92 -3.47
CA ARG A 223 -19.80 -6.06 -2.96
C ARG A 223 -19.40 -4.88 -2.08
N CYS A 224 -19.79 -3.65 -2.44
CA CYS A 224 -19.59 -2.48 -1.58
C CYS A 224 -20.25 -2.69 -0.22
N ASN A 225 -21.55 -3.05 -0.20
CA ASN A 225 -22.31 -3.24 1.03
C ASN A 225 -21.68 -4.30 1.94
N LYS A 226 -21.26 -5.44 1.37
CA LYS A 226 -20.55 -6.48 2.13
C LYS A 226 -19.22 -5.96 2.69
N ASN A 227 -18.44 -5.24 1.90
CA ASN A 227 -17.13 -4.75 2.33
C ASN A 227 -17.20 -3.57 3.31
N LEU A 228 -18.37 -2.95 3.53
CA LEU A 228 -18.55 -1.99 4.63
C LEU A 228 -18.32 -2.65 6.00
N GLU A 229 -18.51 -3.96 6.13
CA GLU A 229 -18.20 -4.74 7.34
C GLU A 229 -16.71 -4.72 7.69
N ASN A 230 -15.84 -4.45 6.71
CA ASN A 230 -14.40 -4.30 6.91
C ASN A 230 -14.01 -2.88 7.37
N ILE A 231 -14.97 -2.01 7.70
CA ILE A 231 -14.70 -0.72 8.32
C ILE A 231 -14.91 -0.85 9.83
N GLY A 232 -13.82 -0.77 10.57
CA GLY A 232 -13.84 -0.96 12.01
C GLY A 232 -12.78 -0.14 12.74
N TYR A 233 -12.33 -0.65 13.88
CA TYR A 233 -11.39 0.04 14.76
C TYR A 233 -10.26 -0.91 15.15
N MET A 234 -9.09 -0.36 15.45
CA MET A 234 -8.02 -1.08 16.16
C MET A 234 -8.10 -0.73 17.62
N THR A 235 -8.16 -1.73 18.51
CA THR A 235 -7.93 -1.55 19.94
C THR A 235 -6.53 -2.00 20.31
N PHE A 236 -5.82 -1.21 21.10
CA PHE A 236 -4.49 -1.50 21.64
C PHE A 236 -4.47 -1.24 23.15
N CYS A 237 -4.02 -2.21 23.94
CA CYS A 237 -3.81 -2.06 25.37
C CYS A 237 -2.41 -1.53 25.65
N TYR A 238 -2.28 -0.44 26.41
CA TYR A 238 -0.97 0.12 26.74
C TYR A 238 -0.24 -0.64 27.86
N ASP A 239 -0.96 -1.45 28.65
CA ASP A 239 -0.36 -2.18 29.77
C ASP A 239 0.33 -3.46 29.32
N CYS A 240 -0.37 -4.31 28.54
CA CYS A 240 0.19 -5.58 28.07
C CYS A 240 0.42 -5.66 26.56
N ARG A 241 0.10 -4.62 25.78
CA ARG A 241 0.23 -4.58 24.30
C ARG A 241 -0.68 -5.53 23.53
N TRP A 242 -1.65 -6.14 24.20
CA TRP A 242 -2.74 -6.85 23.55
C TRP A 242 -3.46 -5.94 22.53
N ARG A 243 -3.87 -6.51 21.40
CA ARG A 243 -4.56 -5.77 20.33
C ARG A 243 -5.53 -6.62 19.52
N ARG A 244 -6.55 -5.96 18.96
CA ARG A 244 -7.56 -6.53 18.06
C ARG A 244 -8.03 -5.50 17.03
N LEU A 245 -8.41 -5.97 15.84
CA LEU A 245 -9.12 -5.19 14.82
C LEU A 245 -10.63 -5.11 15.12
N GLU A 246 -10.95 -4.77 16.36
CA GLU A 246 -12.31 -4.55 16.85
C GLU A 246 -12.26 -3.45 17.91
N ARG A 247 -13.38 -2.76 18.14
CA ARG A 247 -13.50 -1.79 19.23
C ARG A 247 -13.88 -2.52 20.53
N LYS A 248 -13.01 -2.45 21.54
CA LYS A 248 -13.21 -3.13 22.84
C LYS A 248 -13.11 -2.13 23.97
N SER A 249 -14.04 -2.14 24.92
CA SER A 249 -14.01 -1.19 26.05
C SER A 249 -12.89 -1.44 27.05
N GLN A 250 -12.32 -2.65 27.05
CA GLN A 250 -11.24 -3.09 27.93
C GLN A 250 -10.37 -4.12 27.23
N CYS A 251 -9.19 -4.36 27.77
CA CYS A 251 -8.29 -5.42 27.32
C CYS A 251 -8.89 -6.80 27.64
N GLU A 252 -9.02 -7.70 26.65
CA GLU A 252 -9.53 -9.06 26.90
C GLU A 252 -8.50 -9.98 27.57
N HIS A 253 -7.25 -9.54 27.69
CA HIS A 253 -6.18 -10.29 28.35
C HIS A 253 -6.00 -9.89 29.82
N CYS A 254 -5.65 -8.62 30.08
CA CYS A 254 -5.37 -8.16 31.44
C CYS A 254 -6.56 -7.45 32.11
N SER A 255 -7.72 -7.38 31.45
CA SER A 255 -8.93 -6.67 31.92
C SER A 255 -8.75 -5.15 32.14
N SER A 256 -7.60 -4.58 31.80
CA SER A 256 -7.34 -3.15 31.97
C SER A 256 -8.24 -2.29 31.08
N SER A 257 -8.67 -1.15 31.63
CA SER A 257 -9.33 -0.07 30.88
C SER A 257 -8.35 0.85 30.15
N ASN A 258 -7.03 0.67 30.30
CA ASN A 258 -6.00 1.44 29.60
C ASN A 258 -5.84 0.98 28.13
N VAL A 259 -6.93 1.08 27.39
CA VAL A 259 -7.00 0.75 25.96
C VAL A 259 -7.19 2.03 25.14
N ALA A 260 -6.58 2.06 23.96
CA ALA A 260 -6.80 3.11 22.99
C ALA A 260 -7.33 2.55 21.67
N HIS A 261 -8.08 3.41 20.98
CA HIS A 261 -8.68 3.10 19.70
C HIS A 261 -8.10 3.95 18.58
N ALA A 262 -7.77 3.29 17.47
CA ALA A 262 -7.61 3.91 16.15
C ALA A 262 -8.82 3.58 15.28
N GLY A 263 -9.14 4.48 14.35
CA GLY A 263 -10.16 4.27 13.33
C GLY A 263 -11.16 5.43 13.18
N PRO A 264 -12.19 5.27 12.33
CA PRO A 264 -12.47 4.07 11.55
C PRO A 264 -11.33 3.75 10.56
N LEU A 265 -11.04 2.47 10.35
CA LEU A 265 -9.96 1.96 9.49
C LEU A 265 -10.36 0.62 8.87
N TRP A 266 -9.55 0.13 7.95
CA TRP A 266 -9.78 -1.14 7.26
C TRP A 266 -9.36 -2.32 8.14
N THR A 267 -10.30 -3.18 8.48
CA THR A 267 -10.09 -4.40 9.29
C THR A 267 -9.95 -5.66 8.43
N GLY A 268 -10.25 -5.57 7.13
CA GLY A 268 -10.08 -6.65 6.16
C GLY A 268 -8.61 -6.96 5.83
N SER A 269 -8.42 -7.84 4.84
CA SER A 269 -7.09 -8.16 4.31
C SER A 269 -6.44 -6.94 3.65
N ILE A 270 -5.13 -6.80 3.79
CA ILE A 270 -4.34 -5.74 3.14
C ILE A 270 -3.76 -6.17 1.78
N GLY A 271 -3.90 -7.46 1.43
CA GLY A 271 -3.50 -8.00 0.14
C GLY A 271 -4.19 -9.33 -0.18
N ASP A 272 -3.94 -9.85 -1.37
CA ASP A 272 -4.49 -11.09 -1.89
C ASP A 272 -3.34 -12.05 -2.19
N GLN A 273 -3.25 -13.13 -1.42
CA GLN A 273 -2.11 -14.04 -1.50
C GLN A 273 -1.93 -14.63 -2.91
N ARG A 274 -3.03 -15.01 -3.58
CA ARG A 274 -2.93 -15.59 -4.91
C ARG A 274 -2.38 -14.59 -5.90
N PHE A 275 -2.87 -13.35 -5.83
CA PHE A 275 -2.38 -12.27 -6.67
C PHE A 275 -0.89 -11.98 -6.41
N ILE A 276 -0.44 -11.97 -5.15
CA ILE A 276 0.98 -11.74 -4.83
C ILE A 276 1.84 -12.92 -5.29
N SER A 277 1.37 -14.16 -5.16
CA SER A 277 2.05 -15.34 -5.72
C SER A 277 2.20 -15.22 -7.24
N ASP A 278 1.15 -14.82 -7.96
CA ASP A 278 1.24 -14.59 -9.40
C ASP A 278 2.27 -13.47 -9.73
N MET A 279 2.40 -12.46 -8.86
CA MET A 279 3.43 -11.42 -9.02
C MET A 279 4.85 -11.96 -8.80
N ILE A 280 5.03 -12.92 -7.88
CA ILE A 280 6.33 -13.58 -7.66
C ILE A 280 6.71 -14.41 -8.89
N ASP A 281 5.74 -15.07 -9.53
CA ASP A 281 6.00 -15.88 -10.72
C ASP A 281 6.36 -15.01 -11.94
N GLU A 282 5.81 -13.79 -12.03
CA GLU A 282 5.99 -12.87 -13.17
C GLU A 282 7.13 -11.85 -13.00
N ILE A 283 7.77 -11.80 -11.83
CA ILE A 283 8.82 -10.81 -11.57
C ILE A 283 10.12 -11.15 -12.32
N PRO A 284 10.78 -10.18 -12.99
CA PRO A 284 12.06 -10.44 -13.63
C PRO A 284 13.14 -10.87 -12.61
N GLY A 285 13.97 -11.85 -13.00
CA GLY A 285 14.92 -12.50 -12.07
C GLY A 285 16.02 -11.59 -11.51
N ASP A 286 16.30 -10.44 -12.13
CA ASP A 286 17.27 -9.46 -11.63
C ASP A 286 16.65 -8.48 -10.61
N TRP A 287 15.34 -8.56 -10.33
CA TRP A 287 14.62 -7.63 -9.45
C TRP A 287 14.57 -8.11 -8.00
N ASN A 288 15.74 -8.49 -7.48
CA ASN A 288 15.90 -9.14 -6.18
C ASN A 288 15.26 -8.40 -5.00
N GLU A 289 15.28 -7.06 -4.98
CA GLU A 289 14.70 -6.27 -3.90
C GLU A 289 13.16 -6.34 -3.89
N ALA A 290 12.55 -6.27 -5.07
CA ALA A 290 11.11 -6.41 -5.24
C ALA A 290 10.66 -7.85 -4.97
N LEU A 291 11.40 -8.86 -5.44
CA LEU A 291 11.11 -10.27 -5.15
C LEU A 291 11.08 -10.54 -3.65
N LYS A 292 12.12 -10.13 -2.91
CA LYS A 292 12.18 -10.29 -1.44
C LYS A 292 11.01 -9.61 -0.72
N LEU A 293 10.58 -8.43 -1.21
CA LEU A 293 9.41 -7.76 -0.65
C LEU A 293 8.13 -8.55 -0.95
N LEU A 294 7.94 -9.05 -2.18
CA LEU A 294 6.76 -9.82 -2.56
C LEU A 294 6.65 -11.14 -1.79
N GLU A 295 7.76 -11.88 -1.64
CA GLU A 295 7.81 -13.10 -0.82
C GLU A 295 7.38 -12.81 0.62
N LYS A 296 7.97 -11.78 1.23
CA LYS A 296 7.60 -11.34 2.59
C LYS A 296 6.11 -10.96 2.69
N LEU A 297 5.59 -10.23 1.72
CA LEU A 297 4.18 -9.84 1.70
C LEU A 297 3.24 -11.03 1.47
N ASN A 298 3.64 -12.01 0.66
CA ASN A 298 2.86 -13.21 0.35
C ASN A 298 2.60 -14.06 1.60
N ASP A 299 3.62 -14.22 2.43
CA ASP A 299 3.50 -14.92 3.72
C ASP A 299 2.71 -14.06 4.71
N GLU A 300 2.99 -12.76 4.75
CA GLU A 300 2.35 -11.82 5.68
C GLU A 300 0.82 -11.74 5.53
N VAL A 301 0.31 -11.76 4.30
CA VAL A 301 -1.14 -11.62 4.05
C VAL A 301 -1.95 -12.84 4.49
N GLN A 302 -1.32 -13.98 4.78
CA GLN A 302 -2.02 -15.14 5.35
C GLN A 302 -2.55 -14.86 6.75
N VAL A 303 -1.86 -14.01 7.52
CA VAL A 303 -2.20 -13.73 8.90
C VAL A 303 -2.94 -12.40 9.02
N LYS A 304 -4.22 -12.47 9.37
CA LYS A 304 -5.10 -11.28 9.46
C LYS A 304 -4.90 -10.46 10.74
N THR A 305 -4.32 -11.04 11.78
CA THR A 305 -4.08 -10.32 13.03
C THR A 305 -3.00 -9.26 12.84
N PRO A 306 -3.08 -8.13 13.56
CA PRO A 306 -1.98 -7.17 13.60
C PRO A 306 -0.68 -7.85 14.07
N PHE A 307 0.49 -7.28 13.79
CA PHE A 307 1.76 -7.89 14.20
C PHE A 307 2.08 -7.69 15.69
N TYR A 308 3.02 -8.46 16.22
CA TYR A 308 3.65 -8.30 17.53
C TYR A 308 5.06 -7.78 17.31
N ASP A 309 5.46 -6.73 18.01
CA ASP A 309 6.87 -6.35 18.06
C ASP A 309 7.53 -7.13 19.21
N ILE A 310 8.40 -8.08 18.86
CA ILE A 310 9.01 -9.04 19.80
C ILE A 310 9.84 -8.32 20.86
N HIS A 311 10.63 -7.33 20.47
CA HIS A 311 11.47 -6.57 21.42
C HIS A 311 10.60 -5.77 22.41
N LYS A 312 9.52 -5.19 21.88
CA LYS A 312 8.53 -4.47 22.67
C LYS A 312 7.81 -5.42 23.62
N MET A 313 7.41 -6.60 23.18
CA MET A 313 6.79 -7.62 24.03
C MET A 313 7.75 -8.14 25.11
N ALA A 314 9.01 -8.41 24.77
CA ALA A 314 10.04 -8.85 25.72
C ALA A 314 10.24 -7.83 26.85
N SER A 315 10.31 -6.53 26.49
CA SER A 315 10.37 -5.44 27.48
C SER A 315 9.11 -5.32 28.35
N GLU A 316 7.93 -5.76 27.89
CA GLU A 316 6.72 -5.79 28.72
C GLU A 316 6.75 -6.91 29.76
N VAL A 317 7.28 -8.07 29.39
CA VAL A 317 7.37 -9.24 30.28
C VAL A 317 8.66 -9.30 31.09
N ASP A 318 9.47 -8.24 31.05
CA ASP A 318 10.74 -8.05 31.76
C ASP A 318 11.79 -9.14 31.47
N VAL A 319 12.00 -9.43 30.18
CA VAL A 319 13.00 -10.40 29.71
C VAL A 319 13.91 -9.80 28.62
N GLN A 320 15.07 -10.42 28.42
CA GLN A 320 15.96 -10.08 27.30
C GLN A 320 15.26 -10.42 25.97
N ALA A 321 15.26 -9.51 25.00
CA ALA A 321 14.63 -9.77 23.71
C ALA A 321 15.29 -10.99 23.01
N PRO A 322 14.52 -12.05 22.70
CA PRO A 322 15.04 -13.14 21.89
C PRO A 322 15.20 -12.69 20.44
N LYS A 323 15.90 -13.48 19.62
CA LYS A 323 15.92 -13.21 18.18
C LYS A 323 14.52 -13.43 17.61
N THR A 324 14.12 -12.58 16.66
CA THR A 324 12.84 -12.73 15.96
C THR A 324 12.72 -14.11 15.31
N SER A 325 13.80 -14.60 14.69
CA SER A 325 13.85 -15.95 14.08
C SER A 325 13.50 -17.05 15.07
N ASP A 326 14.10 -17.03 16.26
CA ASP A 326 13.92 -18.09 17.25
C ASP A 326 12.46 -18.11 17.76
N THR A 327 11.85 -16.93 17.89
CA THR A 327 10.41 -16.81 18.20
C THR A 327 9.53 -17.33 17.07
N VAL A 328 9.89 -17.07 15.81
CA VAL A 328 9.17 -17.57 14.64
C VAL A 328 9.23 -19.10 14.59
N ASP A 329 10.43 -19.67 14.62
CA ASP A 329 10.66 -21.12 14.59
C ASP A 329 9.86 -21.82 15.69
N ARG A 330 9.88 -21.27 16.91
CA ARG A 330 9.17 -21.87 18.05
C ARG A 330 7.65 -21.81 17.93
N LEU A 331 7.10 -20.76 17.32
CA LEU A 331 5.66 -20.66 17.06
C LEU A 331 5.24 -21.60 15.92
N GLU A 332 6.07 -21.77 14.90
CA GLU A 332 5.86 -22.72 13.81
C GLU A 332 5.93 -24.18 14.30
N GLU A 333 6.89 -24.52 15.17
CA GLU A 333 6.98 -25.83 15.84
C GLU A 333 5.70 -26.18 16.63
N LYS A 334 5.02 -25.16 17.15
CA LYS A 334 3.73 -25.30 17.86
C LYS A 334 2.53 -25.40 16.90
N GLY A 335 2.74 -25.30 15.59
CA GLY A 335 1.72 -25.45 14.55
C GLY A 335 0.95 -24.18 14.22
N TYR A 336 1.45 -23.01 14.62
CA TYR A 336 0.84 -21.73 14.25
C TYR A 336 1.33 -21.26 12.89
N ILE A 337 0.51 -20.47 12.20
CA ILE A 337 0.94 -19.74 11.01
C ILE A 337 1.69 -18.51 11.51
N VAL A 338 2.90 -18.30 11.00
CA VAL A 338 3.77 -17.22 11.43
C VAL A 338 4.36 -16.55 10.19
N SER A 339 4.54 -15.24 10.26
CA SER A 339 5.33 -14.51 9.29
C SER A 339 6.06 -13.37 9.98
N GLU A 340 7.24 -13.01 9.48
CA GLU A 340 7.73 -11.65 9.69
C GLU A 340 6.79 -10.64 9.03
N THR A 341 6.82 -9.39 9.47
CA THR A 341 6.10 -8.29 8.80
C THR A 341 7.05 -7.30 8.15
N HIS A 342 6.65 -6.74 7.01
CA HIS A 342 7.36 -5.64 6.37
C HIS A 342 7.30 -4.32 7.18
N PHE A 343 6.39 -4.21 8.15
CA PHE A 343 6.20 -2.97 8.93
C PHE A 343 7.30 -2.69 9.93
N GLU A 344 7.89 -3.73 10.52
CA GLU A 344 8.83 -3.63 11.64
C GLU A 344 9.79 -4.83 11.58
N PRO A 345 11.12 -4.65 11.54
CA PRO A 345 12.09 -5.75 11.54
C PRO A 345 11.97 -6.73 12.71
N THR A 346 11.50 -6.26 13.87
CA THR A 346 11.23 -7.10 15.05
C THR A 346 9.78 -7.56 15.13
N GLY A 347 9.02 -7.38 14.05
CA GLY A 347 7.59 -7.62 13.96
C GLY A 347 7.26 -9.02 13.44
N VAL A 348 6.34 -9.69 14.13
CA VAL A 348 5.83 -11.02 13.76
C VAL A 348 4.30 -11.01 13.70
N ARG A 349 3.72 -11.48 12.61
CA ARG A 349 2.29 -11.85 12.56
C ARG A 349 2.15 -13.33 12.88
N THR A 350 1.14 -13.67 13.67
CA THR A 350 0.78 -15.07 13.88
C THR A 350 -0.69 -15.21 14.27
N ASP A 351 -1.30 -16.33 13.90
CA ASP A 351 -2.63 -16.72 14.41
C ASP A 351 -2.60 -17.28 15.83
N ALA A 352 -1.41 -17.41 16.44
CA ALA A 352 -1.24 -17.82 17.82
C ALA A 352 -2.01 -16.91 18.81
N PRO A 353 -2.65 -17.49 19.84
CA PRO A 353 -3.23 -16.72 20.93
C PRO A 353 -2.20 -15.80 21.59
N PHE A 354 -2.67 -14.64 22.06
CA PHE A 354 -1.82 -13.62 22.68
C PHE A 354 -0.94 -14.15 23.81
N GLU A 355 -1.47 -15.02 24.66
CA GLU A 355 -0.73 -15.60 25.78
C GLU A 355 0.35 -16.58 25.33
N GLU A 356 0.12 -17.33 24.23
CA GLU A 356 1.14 -18.23 23.68
C GLU A 356 2.34 -17.46 23.14
N VAL A 357 2.10 -16.33 22.46
CA VAL A 357 3.20 -15.46 22.01
C VAL A 357 4.03 -14.95 23.19
N ARG A 358 3.38 -14.54 24.29
CA ARG A 358 4.09 -14.11 25.50
C ARG A 358 4.91 -15.25 26.12
N ASN A 359 4.37 -16.46 26.16
CA ASN A 359 5.05 -17.62 26.73
C ASN A 359 6.27 -18.03 25.92
N VAL A 360 6.16 -18.02 24.58
CA VAL A 360 7.31 -18.29 23.70
C VAL A 360 8.40 -17.24 23.91
N ILE A 361 8.05 -15.95 23.93
CA ILE A 361 9.05 -14.89 24.16
C ILE A 361 9.78 -15.11 25.48
N LYS A 362 9.07 -15.45 26.57
CA LYS A 362 9.69 -15.73 27.86
C LYS A 362 10.62 -16.95 27.83
N SER A 363 10.27 -18.03 27.12
CA SER A 363 11.10 -19.24 27.08
C SER A 363 12.38 -19.05 26.29
N GLU A 364 12.29 -18.35 25.15
CA GLU A 364 13.45 -18.08 24.29
C GLU A 364 14.41 -17.08 24.92
N SER A 365 13.94 -16.20 25.80
CA SER A 365 14.81 -15.28 26.55
C SER A 365 15.65 -15.94 27.63
N THR A 366 15.27 -17.14 28.07
CA THR A 366 15.96 -17.89 29.14
C THR A 366 16.88 -19.00 28.62
N SER A 367 16.86 -19.23 27.31
CA SER A 367 17.68 -20.21 26.59
C SER A 367 18.93 -19.54 26.03
#